data_AF-A0A972D3I7-F1
#
_entry.id   AF-A0A972D3I7-F1
#
_cell.length_a   1.000
_cell.length_b   1.000
_cell.length_c   1.000
_cell.angle_alpha   90.00
_cell.angle_beta   90.00
_cell.angle_gamma   90.00
#
_symmetry.space_group_name_H-M   'P 1'
#
loop_
_entity.id
_entity.type
_entity.pdbx_description
1 polymer ?
#
loop_
_entity_poly.entity_id
_entity_poly.type
_entity_poly.pdbx_seq_one_letter_code
_entity_poly.pdbx_strand_id
1 'polypeptide(L)'
;MKIDSRLPVRPFPPTHNEKKALTEEERQLREKGQELEAILLQKMVETMFQGETNLFGKGVQGDYFRGLFAEALAKELAKNPGLGLADQIIQSYPKRQD
;
A
#
# COMPACT_ATOMS: atom_id res chain seq x y z
N MET A 1 -22.17 41.34 23.72
CA MET A 1 -22.34 39.88 23.66
C MET A 1 -21.65 39.28 24.88
N LYS A 2 -22.38 38.67 25.82
CA LYS A 2 -21.80 38.00 27.00
C LYS A 2 -21.72 36.50 26.69
N ILE A 3 -20.51 35.94 26.64
CA ILE A 3 -20.30 34.50 26.44
C ILE A 3 -20.47 33.83 27.79
N ASP A 4 -21.46 32.95 27.91
CA ASP A 4 -21.69 32.17 29.13
C ASP A 4 -20.63 31.06 29.24
N SER A 5 -19.85 31.09 30.32
CA SER A 5 -18.66 30.25 30.55
C SER A 5 -18.95 28.92 31.27
N ARG A 6 -20.22 28.50 31.35
CA ARG A 6 -20.63 27.28 32.10
C ARG A 6 -21.03 26.08 31.25
N LEU A 7 -20.43 25.89 30.08
CA LEU A 7 -20.60 24.62 29.37
C LEU A 7 -19.68 23.55 30.01
N PRO A 8 -20.20 22.42 30.50
CA PRO A 8 -19.36 21.35 31.00
C PRO A 8 -18.53 20.82 29.84
N VAL A 9 -17.20 20.86 30.00
CA VAL A 9 -16.27 20.18 29.09
C VAL A 9 -16.57 18.68 29.22
N ARG A 10 -17.34 18.14 28.28
CA ARG A 10 -17.50 16.69 28.19
C ARG A 10 -16.15 16.13 27.75
N PRO A 11 -15.51 15.23 28.51
CA PRO A 11 -14.33 14.55 28.00
C PRO A 11 -14.75 13.83 26.72
N PHE A 12 -14.08 14.15 25.61
CA PHE A 12 -14.18 13.31 24.43
C PHE A 12 -13.75 11.90 24.86
N PRO A 13 -14.54 10.85 24.58
CA PRO A 13 -14.07 9.50 24.84
C PRO A 13 -12.73 9.35 24.11
N PRO A 14 -11.68 8.80 24.77
CA PRO A 14 -10.52 8.39 24.02
C PRO A 14 -11.04 7.44 22.96
N THR A 15 -10.90 7.81 21.69
CA THR A 15 -11.03 6.85 20.60
C THR A 15 -9.96 5.83 20.89
N HIS A 16 -10.34 4.74 21.56
CA HIS A 16 -9.50 3.56 21.61
C HIS A 16 -9.47 3.09 20.17
N ASN A 17 -8.48 3.59 19.43
CA ASN A 17 -8.08 2.99 18.17
C ASN A 17 -7.41 1.69 18.61
N GLU A 18 -8.25 0.73 18.96
CA GLU A 18 -7.89 -0.67 19.08
C GLU A 18 -7.40 -1.05 17.69
N LYS A 19 -6.11 -0.82 17.45
CA LYS A 19 -5.37 -1.54 16.41
C LYS A 19 -5.51 -3.00 16.81
N LYS A 20 -6.58 -3.62 16.35
CA LYS A 20 -6.85 -5.04 16.48
C LYS A 20 -5.60 -5.71 15.94
N ALA A 21 -4.83 -6.36 16.79
CA ALA A 21 -3.63 -7.06 16.37
C ALA A 21 -4.07 -8.04 15.28
N LEU A 22 -3.53 -7.91 14.07
CA LEU A 22 -3.80 -8.85 12.99
C LEU A 22 -3.47 -10.25 13.49
N THR A 23 -4.32 -11.23 13.19
CA THR A 23 -3.98 -12.64 13.40
C THR A 23 -2.74 -12.98 12.56
N GLU A 24 -2.00 -14.02 12.95
CA GLU A 24 -0.83 -14.45 12.17
C GLU A 24 -1.21 -14.80 10.72
N GLU A 25 -2.40 -15.39 10.52
CA GLU A 25 -2.96 -15.63 9.18
C GLU A 25 -3.25 -14.33 8.42
N GLU A 26 -3.88 -13.34 9.05
CA GLU A 26 -4.14 -12.03 8.43
C GLU A 26 -2.81 -11.33 8.06
N ARG A 27 -1.76 -11.50 8.88
CA ARG A 27 -0.43 -10.95 8.61
C ARG A 27 0.23 -11.61 7.39
N GLN A 28 0.18 -12.94 7.31
CA GLN A 28 0.71 -13.67 6.16
C GLN A 28 -0.08 -13.36 4.88
N LEU A 29 -1.41 -13.27 4.99
CA LEU A 29 -2.27 -12.88 3.88
C LEU A 29 -1.95 -11.45 3.41
N ARG A 30 -1.68 -10.53 4.35
CA ARG A 30 -1.25 -9.17 4.04
C ARG A 30 0.08 -9.14 3.30
N GLU A 31 1.07 -9.88 3.78
CA GLU A 31 2.39 -9.98 3.15
C GLU A 31 2.27 -10.50 1.71
N LYS A 32 1.49 -11.56 1.49
CA LYS A 32 1.23 -12.11 0.16
C LYS A 32 0.44 -11.15 -0.73
N GLY A 33 -0.50 -10.40 -0.17
CA GLY A 33 -1.21 -9.33 -0.88
C GLY A 33 -0.27 -8.20 -1.33
N GLN A 34 0.68 -7.81 -0.48
CA GLN A 34 1.70 -6.81 -0.83
C GLN A 34 2.66 -7.30 -1.91
N GLU A 35 3.06 -8.58 -1.87
CA GLU A 35 3.87 -9.20 -2.94
C GLU A 35 3.14 -9.17 -4.30
N LEU A 36 1.85 -9.52 -4.33
CA LEU A 36 1.01 -9.45 -5.53
C LEU A 36 0.96 -8.01 -6.06
N GLU A 37 0.73 -7.05 -5.18
CA GLU A 37 0.62 -5.64 -5.53
C GLU A 37 1.93 -5.09 -6.12
N ALA A 38 3.08 -5.52 -5.58
CA ALA A 38 4.39 -5.16 -6.13
C ALA A 38 4.58 -5.68 -7.56
N ILE A 39 4.16 -6.92 -7.85
CA ILE A 39 4.23 -7.48 -9.21
C ILE A 39 3.32 -6.68 -10.17
N LEU A 40 2.11 -6.33 -9.73
CA LEU A 40 1.19 -5.52 -10.52
C LEU A 40 1.77 -4.13 -10.82
N LEU A 41 2.28 -3.45 -9.79
CA LEU A 41 2.94 -2.16 -9.92
C LEU A 41 4.14 -2.24 -10.84
N GLN A 42 4.92 -3.32 -10.78
CA GLN A 42 6.04 -3.53 -11.70
C GLN A 42 5.56 -3.55 -13.15
N LYS A 43 4.46 -4.26 -13.46
CA LYS A 43 3.89 -4.27 -14.82
C LYS A 43 3.35 -2.91 -15.25
N MET A 44 2.74 -2.15 -14.35
CA MET A 44 2.29 -0.78 -14.64
C MET A 44 3.48 0.16 -14.89
N VAL A 45 4.54 0.05 -14.10
CA VAL A 45 5.75 0.87 -14.27
C VAL A 45 6.48 0.49 -15.55
N GLU A 46 6.60 -0.80 -15.85
CA GLU A 46 7.15 -1.29 -17.13
C GLU A 46 6.39 -0.69 -18.32
N THR A 47 5.05 -0.65 -18.30
CA THR A 47 4.26 -0.02 -19.38
C THR A 47 4.43 1.49 -19.46
N MET A 48 4.62 2.19 -18.34
CA MET A 48 4.98 3.62 -18.35
C MET A 48 6.32 3.89 -19.06
N PHE A 49 7.26 2.95 -19.00
CA PHE A 49 8.59 3.05 -19.63
C PHE A 49 8.72 2.38 -21.00
N GLN A 50 7.62 1.85 -21.57
CA GLN A 50 7.58 1.32 -22.94
C GLN A 50 7.68 2.43 -24.01
N GLY A 51 7.52 3.71 -23.64
CA GLY A 51 7.82 4.84 -24.52
C GLY A 51 9.34 5.08 -24.69
N GLU A 52 9.73 5.84 -25.71
CA GLU A 52 11.13 6.26 -25.90
C GLU A 52 11.56 7.25 -24.80
N THR A 53 11.86 6.74 -23.61
CA THR A 53 12.50 7.52 -22.55
C THR A 53 14.01 7.40 -22.72
N ASN A 54 14.68 8.48 -23.11
CA ASN A 54 16.14 8.53 -23.23
C ASN A 54 16.86 8.51 -21.85
N LEU A 55 16.13 8.24 -20.76
CA LEU A 55 16.59 8.23 -19.37
C LEU A 55 17.65 7.15 -19.09
N PHE A 56 17.48 5.97 -19.70
CA PHE A 56 18.33 4.80 -19.43
C PHE A 56 19.34 4.52 -20.56
N GLY A 57 19.42 5.40 -21.57
CA GLY A 57 20.20 5.16 -22.77
C GLY A 57 19.54 4.16 -23.73
N LYS A 58 20.27 3.79 -24.79
CA LYS A 58 19.80 2.86 -25.84
C LYS A 58 20.47 1.50 -25.72
N GLY A 59 19.77 0.46 -26.18
CA GLY A 59 20.29 -0.91 -26.27
C GLY A 59 20.20 -1.70 -24.97
N VAL A 60 20.79 -2.90 -24.98
CA VAL A 60 20.65 -3.94 -23.95
C VAL A 60 20.98 -3.46 -22.53
N GLN A 61 21.97 -2.58 -22.40
CA GLN A 61 22.36 -2.03 -21.10
C GLN A 61 21.26 -1.14 -20.51
N GLY A 62 20.64 -0.31 -21.35
CA GLY A 62 19.52 0.54 -20.93
C GLY A 62 18.29 -0.27 -20.55
N ASP A 63 18.00 -1.34 -21.30
CA ASP A 63 16.90 -2.25 -20.97
C ASP A 63 17.11 -2.96 -19.63
N TYR A 64 18.35 -3.35 -19.32
CA TYR A 64 18.68 -3.94 -18.04
C TYR A 64 18.46 -2.97 -16.85
N PHE A 65 18.99 -1.75 -16.94
CA PHE A 65 18.80 -0.74 -15.89
C PHE A 65 17.33 -0.31 -15.75
N ARG A 66 16.58 -0.26 -16.86
CA ARG A 66 15.14 0.00 -16.87
C ARG A 66 14.38 -1.06 -16.08
N GLY A 67 14.70 -2.34 -16.27
CA GLY A 67 14.10 -3.44 -15.52
C GLY A 67 14.37 -3.35 -14.02
N LEU A 68 15.64 -3.15 -13.64
CA LEU A 68 16.03 -2.96 -12.24
C LEU A 68 15.33 -1.76 -11.58
N PHE A 69 15.22 -0.65 -12.31
CA PHE A 69 14.54 0.53 -11.84
C PHE A 69 13.04 0.30 -11.67
N ALA A 70 12.39 -0.33 -12.64
CA ALA A 70 10.97 -0.66 -12.57
C ALA A 70 10.66 -1.55 -11.37
N GLU A 71 11.49 -2.56 -11.11
CA GLU A 71 11.36 -3.45 -9.95
C GLU A 71 11.54 -2.69 -8.63
N ALA A 72 12.58 -1.86 -8.51
CA ALA A 72 12.82 -1.08 -7.30
C ALA A 72 11.69 -0.09 -7.02
N LEU A 73 11.21 0.61 -8.06
CA LEU A 73 10.12 1.56 -7.94
C LEU A 73 8.81 0.87 -7.56
N ALA A 74 8.50 -0.27 -8.17
CA ALA A 74 7.32 -1.05 -7.84
C ALA A 74 7.33 -1.55 -6.40
N LYS A 75 8.48 -2.04 -5.91
CA LYS A 75 8.64 -2.44 -4.50
C LYS A 75 8.45 -1.26 -3.56
N GLU A 76 8.89 -0.06 -3.92
CA GLU A 76 8.68 1.13 -3.09
C GLU A 76 7.22 1.58 -3.12
N LEU A 77 6.57 1.56 -4.29
CA LEU A 77 5.16 1.92 -4.44
C LEU A 77 4.22 0.93 -3.74
N ALA A 78 4.61 -0.35 -3.62
CA ALA A 78 3.86 -1.37 -2.88
C ALA A 78 3.98 -1.21 -1.36
N LYS A 79 4.92 -0.40 -0.86
CA LYS A 79 4.97 -0.05 0.56
C LYS A 79 3.85 0.94 0.86
N ASN A 80 3.37 0.89 2.10
CA ASN A 80 2.17 1.59 2.56
C ASN A 80 2.08 3.07 2.08
N PRO A 81 0.91 3.55 1.60
CA PRO A 81 -0.38 2.86 1.57
C PRO A 81 -0.58 1.86 0.41
N GLY A 82 0.33 1.79 -0.57
CA GLY A 82 0.14 0.91 -1.73
C GLY A 82 -1.07 1.29 -2.60
N LEU A 83 -1.54 0.33 -3.40
CA LEU A 83 -2.81 0.38 -4.16
C LEU A 83 -4.02 -0.03 -3.31
N GLY A 84 -3.79 -0.59 -2.12
CA GLY A 84 -4.85 -1.07 -1.22
C GLY A 84 -5.44 -2.43 -1.61
N LEU A 85 -4.81 -3.17 -2.53
CA LEU A 85 -5.26 -4.50 -2.93
C LEU A 85 -5.06 -5.51 -1.79
N ALA A 86 -3.96 -5.40 -1.05
CA ALA A 86 -3.71 -6.24 0.11
C ALA A 86 -4.83 -6.10 1.17
N ASP A 87 -5.27 -4.86 1.42
CA ASP A 87 -6.34 -4.59 2.38
C ASP A 87 -7.70 -5.10 1.89
N GLN A 88 -7.99 -4.96 0.58
CA GLN A 88 -9.20 -5.54 -0.04
C GLN A 88 -9.20 -7.06 0.02
N ILE A 89 -8.06 -7.71 -0.20
CA ILE A 89 -7.94 -9.17 -0.09
C ILE A 89 -8.27 -9.61 1.33
N ILE A 90 -7.68 -8.98 2.35
CA ILE A 90 -7.97 -9.31 3.77
C ILE A 90 -9.45 -9.08 4.10
N GLN A 91 -10.04 -7.99 3.62
CA GLN A 91 -11.46 -7.69 3.85
C GLN A 91 -12.40 -8.69 3.16
N SER A 92 -12.05 -9.12 1.95
CA SER A 92 -12.85 -10.06 1.15
C SER A 92 -12.67 -11.52 1.56
N TYR A 93 -11.57 -11.84 2.24
CA TYR A 93 -11.28 -13.20 2.68
C TYR A 93 -12.24 -13.58 3.82
N PRO A 94 -13.19 -14.51 3.60
CA PRO A 94 -14.11 -14.93 4.64
C PRO A 94 -13.31 -15.59 5.75
N LYS A 95 -13.46 -15.10 6.99
CA LYS A 95 -12.95 -15.80 8.17
C LYS A 95 -13.60 -17.17 8.18
N ARG A 96 -12.82 -18.24 8.01
CA ARG A 96 -13.33 -19.61 8.23
C ARG A 96 -13.89 -19.60 9.65
N GLN A 97 -15.20 -19.79 9.76
CA GLN A 97 -15.86 -20.03 11.03
C GLN A 97 -15.69 -21.53 11.28
N ASP A 98 -14.89 -21.85 12.28
CA ASP A 98 -14.79 -23.19 12.86
C ASP A 98 -15.90 -23.35 13.91
#